data_AF-A0A7C2SMI7-F1
#
_entry.id   AF-A0A7C2SMI7-F1
#
_cell.length_a   1.000
_cell.length_b   1.000
_cell.length_c   1.000
_cell.angle_alpha   90.00
_cell.angle_beta   90.00
_cell.angle_gamma   90.00
#
_symmetry.space_group_name_H-M   'P 1'
#
loop_
_entity.id
_entity.type
_entity.pdbx_description
1 polymer ?
#
loop_
_entity_poly.entity_id
_entity_poly.type
_entity_poly.pdbx_seq_one_letter_code
_entity_poly.pdbx_strand_id
1 'polypeptide(L)'
;MNAKTLMVQGTTSDAGKSTLVTALCRALLRRGIGVAPFKPQNMALNSAVTADGGEIGRAQAVQAQACRLEPHTDMNPVLLKPTTDVGAQVIIQGRAIGNLNATDYHAYKRTARAAVLESHARLA
;
A
#
# COMPACT_ATOMS: atom_id res chain seq x y z
N MET A 1 -6.54 -19.94 3.71
CA MET A 1 -7.20 -19.63 5.00
C MET A 1 -7.60 -18.15 4.96
N ASN A 2 -8.65 -17.70 5.64
CA ASN A 2 -8.96 -16.27 5.68
C ASN A 2 -8.17 -15.60 6.80
N ALA A 3 -7.16 -14.78 6.50
CA ALA A 3 -6.52 -13.93 7.49
C ALA A 3 -7.53 -12.99 8.17
N LYS A 4 -7.37 -12.80 9.48
CA LYS A 4 -8.08 -11.75 10.23
C LYS A 4 -7.51 -10.38 9.82
N THR A 5 -8.38 -9.47 9.38
CA THR A 5 -7.97 -8.12 8.96
C THR A 5 -8.33 -7.08 10.02
N LEU A 6 -7.35 -6.27 10.43
CA LEU A 6 -7.55 -5.10 11.30
C LEU A 6 -7.38 -3.82 10.48
N MET A 7 -8.43 -3.01 10.37
CA MET A 7 -8.39 -1.73 9.68
C MET A 7 -8.06 -0.60 10.67
N VAL A 8 -7.00 0.15 10.39
CA VAL A 8 -6.63 1.36 11.14
C VAL A 8 -7.12 2.59 10.38
N GLN A 9 -7.97 3.38 11.02
CA GLN A 9 -8.56 4.60 10.45
C GLN A 9 -8.13 5.84 11.23
N GLY A 10 -8.31 7.03 10.65
CA GLY A 10 -8.03 8.30 11.31
C GLY A 10 -8.86 9.42 10.67
N THR A 11 -9.09 10.48 11.44
CA THR A 11 -10.01 11.58 11.09
C THR A 11 -9.40 12.62 10.15
N THR A 12 -8.08 12.61 9.99
CA THR A 12 -7.35 13.51 9.09
C THR A 12 -6.15 12.82 8.46
N SER A 13 -5.61 13.42 7.39
CA SER A 13 -4.27 13.14 6.91
C SER A 13 -3.25 13.41 8.01
N ASP A 14 -2.13 12.69 8.02
CA ASP A 14 -1.05 12.88 9.01
C ASP A 14 -1.40 12.65 10.50
N ALA A 15 -2.57 12.08 10.80
CA ALA A 15 -2.97 11.64 12.14
C ALA A 15 -2.09 10.50 12.75
N GLY A 16 -0.92 10.18 12.17
CA GLY A 16 -0.03 9.13 12.68
C GLY A 16 -0.41 7.69 12.31
N LYS A 17 -1.37 7.49 11.38
CA LYS A 17 -1.86 6.16 10.96
C LYS A 17 -0.73 5.22 10.55
N SER A 18 0.19 5.68 9.70
CA SER A 18 1.30 4.85 9.21
C SER A 18 2.23 4.42 10.35
N THR A 19 2.57 5.33 11.26
CA THR A 19 3.38 5.06 12.45
C THR A 19 2.70 4.06 13.38
N LEU A 20 1.39 4.23 13.63
CA LEU A 20 0.61 3.30 14.44
C LEU A 20 0.58 1.90 13.81
N VAL A 21 0.35 1.79 12.50
CA VAL A 21 0.39 0.51 11.80
C VAL A 21 1.78 -0.14 11.91
N THR A 22 2.87 0.61 11.74
CA THR A 22 4.25 0.11 11.94
C THR A 22 4.46 -0.42 13.35
N ALA A 23 3.98 0.30 14.37
CA ALA A 23 4.08 -0.12 15.76
C ALA A 23 3.27 -1.40 16.04
N LEU A 24 2.03 -1.49 15.52
CA LEU A 24 1.19 -2.68 15.61
C LEU A 24 1.84 -3.89 14.93
N CYS A 25 2.38 -3.71 13.71
CA CYS A 25 3.11 -4.75 13.00
C CYS A 25 4.24 -5.34 13.85
N ARG A 26 5.10 -4.48 14.41
CA ARG A 26 6.19 -4.92 15.28
C ARG A 26 5.69 -5.57 16.57
N ALA A 27 4.64 -5.01 17.17
CA ALA A 27 4.07 -5.48 18.43
C ALA A 27 3.42 -6.87 18.30
N LEU A 28 2.70 -7.12 17.21
CA LEU A 28 2.09 -8.41 16.91
C LEU A 28 3.15 -9.47 16.61
N LEU A 29 4.14 -9.13 15.77
CA LEU A 29 5.25 -10.04 15.47
C LEU A 29 6.00 -10.47 16.75
N ARG A 30 6.31 -9.53 17.65
CA ARG A 30 6.97 -9.83 18.94
C ARG A 30 6.16 -10.75 19.86
N ARG A 31 4.85 -10.89 19.61
CA ARG A 31 3.95 -11.81 20.33
C ARG A 31 3.75 -13.14 19.59
N GLY A 32 4.53 -13.41 18.54
CA GLY A 32 4.43 -14.63 17.74
C GLY A 32 3.25 -14.65 16.77
N ILE A 33 2.61 -13.51 16.52
CA ILE A 33 1.49 -13.40 15.57
C ILE A 33 2.06 -13.03 14.19
N GLY A 34 1.83 -13.89 13.20
CA GLY A 34 2.10 -13.58 11.80
C GLY A 34 1.26 -12.39 11.33
N VAL A 35 1.90 -11.36 10.79
CA VAL A 35 1.25 -10.12 10.38
C VAL A 35 1.93 -9.56 9.13
N ALA A 36 1.13 -9.06 8.20
CA ALA A 36 1.58 -8.32 7.03
C ALA A 36 0.85 -6.96 6.96
N PRO A 37 1.52 -5.88 6.55
CA PRO A 37 0.87 -4.59 6.38
C PRO A 37 0.14 -4.54 5.04
N PHE A 38 -0.94 -3.75 4.99
CA PHE A 38 -1.70 -3.55 3.76
C PHE A 38 -2.24 -2.12 3.68
N LYS A 39 -1.83 -1.39 2.64
CA LYS A 39 -2.34 -0.06 2.30
C LYS A 39 -2.91 -0.13 0.88
N PRO A 40 -4.24 -0.30 0.71
CA PRO A 40 -4.84 -0.59 -0.60
C PRO A 40 -4.53 0.50 -1.63
N GLN A 41 -4.53 1.77 -1.18
CA GLN A 41 -4.11 2.91 -1.98
C GLN A 41 -3.26 3.86 -1.14
N ASN A 42 -2.13 4.27 -1.70
CA ASN A 42 -1.28 5.33 -1.18
C ASN A 42 -1.09 6.43 -2.24
N MET A 43 -0.89 7.66 -1.78
CA MET A 43 -0.52 8.78 -2.63
C MET A 43 0.76 9.40 -2.05
N ALA A 44 1.88 9.19 -2.72
CA ALA A 44 3.20 9.61 -2.25
C ALA A 44 4.18 9.71 -3.41
N LEU A 45 5.06 10.70 -3.39
CA LEU A 45 6.16 10.81 -4.36
C LEU A 45 7.30 9.83 -4.06
N ASN A 46 7.54 9.57 -2.77
CA ASN A 46 8.63 8.73 -2.31
C ASN A 46 8.22 7.26 -2.28
N SER A 47 8.75 6.48 -3.23
CA SER A 47 8.63 5.02 -3.27
C SER A 47 9.88 4.31 -2.75
N ALA A 48 9.73 3.01 -2.55
CA ALA A 48 10.79 2.02 -2.41
C ALA A 48 10.61 0.97 -3.51
N VAL A 49 11.72 0.38 -3.95
CA VAL A 49 11.73 -0.69 -4.95
C VAL A 49 11.71 -2.04 -4.23
N THR A 50 10.79 -2.92 -4.61
CA THR A 50 10.69 -4.29 -4.11
C THR A 50 11.70 -5.19 -4.82
N ALA A 51 11.95 -6.39 -4.29
CA ALA A 51 12.97 -7.30 -4.82
C ALA A 51 12.75 -7.69 -6.31
N ASP A 52 11.50 -7.68 -6.77
CA ASP A 52 11.09 -7.93 -8.16
C ASP A 52 11.08 -6.67 -9.05
N GLY A 53 11.61 -5.54 -8.56
CA GLY A 53 11.67 -4.27 -9.29
C GLY A 53 10.38 -3.46 -9.27
N GLY A 54 9.35 -3.92 -8.54
CA GLY A 54 8.10 -3.20 -8.37
C GLY A 54 8.21 -1.99 -7.42
N GLU A 55 7.25 -1.09 -7.49
CA GLU A 55 7.22 0.11 -6.65
C GLU A 55 6.14 0.08 -5.57
N ILE A 56 6.51 0.45 -4.33
CA ILE A 56 5.57 0.69 -3.23
C ILE A 56 5.89 1.99 -2.49
N GLY A 57 4.93 2.54 -1.74
CA GLY A 57 5.21 3.69 -0.87
C GLY A 57 6.23 3.37 0.22
N ARG A 58 7.12 4.32 0.53
CA ARG A 58 8.18 4.14 1.56
C ARG A 58 7.62 3.77 2.93
N ALA A 59 6.46 4.30 3.31
CA ALA A 59 5.79 3.94 4.56
C ALA A 59 5.45 2.44 4.62
N GLN A 60 5.04 1.83 3.50
CA GLN A 60 4.74 0.40 3.43
C GLN A 60 6.01 -0.44 3.49
N ALA A 61 7.12 0.01 2.90
CA ALA A 61 8.42 -0.66 3.06
C ALA A 61 8.86 -0.69 4.54
N VAL A 62 8.71 0.41 5.27
CA VAL A 62 9.00 0.46 6.72
C VAL A 62 8.06 -0.45 7.51
N GLN A 63 6.78 -0.51 7.13
CA GLN A 63 5.83 -1.43 7.76
C GLN A 63 6.20 -2.90 7.50
N ALA A 64 6.68 -3.25 6.30
CA ALA A 64 7.17 -4.58 5.96
C ALA A 64 8.35 -4.98 6.86
N GLN A 65 9.32 -4.06 7.02
CA GLN A 65 10.45 -4.24 7.92
C GLN A 65 10.02 -4.42 9.38
N ALA A 66 8.95 -3.74 9.83
CA ALA A 66 8.38 -3.95 11.16
C ALA A 66 7.82 -5.37 11.35
N CYS A 67 7.31 -5.99 10.29
CA CYS A 67 6.93 -7.40 10.24
C CYS A 67 8.10 -8.38 10.04
N ARG A 68 9.34 -7.89 9.82
CA ARG A 68 10.48 -8.70 9.31
C ARG A 68 10.15 -9.43 7.99
N LEU A 69 9.43 -8.75 7.11
CA LEU A 69 9.14 -9.21 5.76
C LEU A 69 9.87 -8.33 4.76
N GLU A 70 10.27 -8.92 3.64
CA GLU A 70 10.71 -8.13 2.49
C GLU A 70 9.56 -7.25 1.97
N PRO A 71 9.84 -6.00 1.57
CA PRO A 71 8.87 -5.17 0.87
C PRO A 71 8.27 -5.90 -0.35
N HIS A 72 6.94 -5.95 -0.44
CA HIS A 72 6.23 -6.62 -1.53
C HIS A 72 5.13 -5.73 -2.09
N THR A 73 4.89 -5.80 -3.41
CA THR A 73 3.92 -4.96 -4.13
C THR A 73 2.48 -5.12 -3.62
N ASP A 74 2.14 -6.32 -3.16
CA ASP A 74 0.82 -6.58 -2.55
C ASP A 74 0.55 -5.77 -1.28
N MET A 75 1.59 -5.28 -0.59
CA MET A 75 1.41 -4.42 0.60
C MET A 75 0.94 -3.00 0.23
N ASN A 76 1.13 -2.58 -1.03
CA ASN A 76 0.65 -1.31 -1.58
C ASN A 76 0.27 -1.45 -3.07
N PRO A 77 -0.86 -2.10 -3.40
CA PRO A 77 -1.18 -2.45 -4.78
C PRO A 77 -1.55 -1.27 -5.66
N VAL A 78 -1.90 -0.12 -5.08
CA VAL A 78 -2.13 1.13 -5.82
C VAL A 78 -1.29 2.23 -5.20
N LEU A 79 -0.35 2.76 -5.98
CA LEU A 79 0.45 3.92 -5.63
C LEU A 79 0.21 5.03 -6.66
N LEU A 80 -0.22 6.18 -6.17
CA LEU A 80 -0.39 7.39 -6.97
C LEU A 80 0.78 8.32 -6.67
N LYS A 81 1.54 8.70 -7.69
CA LYS A 81 2.59 9.73 -7.59
C LYS A 81 2.08 11.00 -8.27
N PRO A 82 1.68 12.04 -7.52
CA PRO A 82 1.24 13.30 -8.11
C PRO A 82 2.29 13.84 -9.08
N THR A 83 1.88 14.21 -10.30
CA THR A 83 2.76 14.82 -11.31
C THR A 83 2.38 16.27 -11.59
N THR A 84 1.11 16.62 -11.39
CA THR A 84 0.55 17.97 -11.51
C THR A 84 -0.60 18.14 -10.50
N ASP A 85 -1.21 19.32 -10.43
CA ASP A 85 -2.36 19.57 -9.55
C ASP A 85 -3.59 18.69 -9.87
N VAL A 86 -3.69 18.20 -11.11
CA VAL A 86 -4.85 17.46 -11.62
C VAL A 86 -4.53 16.03 -12.04
N GLY A 87 -3.26 15.61 -11.98
CA GLY A 87 -2.79 14.34 -12.52
C GLY A 87 -1.74 13.65 -11.66
N ALA A 88 -1.72 12.33 -11.78
CA ALA A 88 -0.75 11.47 -11.12
C ALA A 88 -0.30 10.34 -12.03
N GLN A 89 0.97 9.94 -11.90
CA GLN A 89 1.41 8.64 -12.37
C GLN A 89 0.73 7.57 -11.52
N VAL A 90 0.06 6.63 -12.19
CA VAL A 90 -0.64 5.53 -11.56
C VAL A 90 0.21 4.28 -11.66
N ILE A 91 0.46 3.66 -10.51
CA ILE A 91 1.22 2.42 -10.37
C ILE A 91 0.27 1.37 -9.81
N ILE A 92 0.13 0.24 -10.51
CA ILE A 92 -0.71 -0.89 -10.12
C ILE A 92 0.20 -2.10 -9.92
N GLN A 93 0.13 -2.71 -8.72
CA GLN A 93 0.96 -3.86 -8.32
C GLN A 93 2.44 -3.68 -8.68
N GLY A 94 2.96 -2.49 -8.38
CA GLY A 94 4.36 -2.12 -8.60
C GLY A 94 4.72 -1.69 -10.03
N ARG A 95 3.79 -1.67 -10.99
CA ARG A 95 4.04 -1.28 -12.38
C ARG A 95 3.33 0.01 -12.75
N ALA A 96 4.07 0.97 -13.32
CA ALA A 96 3.48 2.18 -13.86
C ALA A 96 2.61 1.85 -15.08
N ILE A 97 1.35 2.30 -15.07
CA ILE A 97 0.41 2.14 -16.20
C ILE A 97 0.27 3.41 -17.04
N GLY A 98 0.76 4.54 -16.54
CA GLY A 98 0.69 5.84 -17.19
C GLY A 98 0.29 6.96 -16.24
N ASN A 99 0.14 8.16 -16.79
CA ASN A 99 -0.34 9.33 -16.06
C ASN A 99 -1.84 9.49 -16.32
N LEU A 100 -2.64 9.57 -15.26
CA LEU A 100 -4.08 9.80 -15.36
C LEU A 100 -4.43 11.10 -14.63
N ASN A 101 -5.38 11.86 -15.19
CA ASN A 101 -6.02 12.95 -14.45
C ASN A 101 -7.05 12.40 -13.44
N ALA A 102 -7.61 13.27 -12.60
CA ALA A 102 -8.59 12.87 -11.59
C ALA A 102 -9.84 12.15 -12.17
N THR A 103 -10.35 12.61 -13.32
CA THR A 103 -11.53 12.03 -13.99
C THR A 103 -11.23 10.65 -14.55
N ASP A 104 -10.11 10.50 -15.26
CA ASP A 104 -9.68 9.23 -15.84
C ASP A 104 -9.36 8.21 -14.74
N TYR A 105 -8.70 8.65 -13.65
CA TYR A 105 -8.46 7.80 -12.49
C TYR A 105 -9.77 7.36 -11.81
N HIS A 106 -10.76 8.25 -11.74
CA HIS A 106 -12.08 7.89 -11.20
C HIS A 106 -12.73 6.75 -12.01
N ALA A 107 -12.67 6.82 -13.34
CA ALA A 107 -13.15 5.74 -14.20
C ALA A 107 -12.33 4.44 -14.02
N TYR A 108 -11.02 4.57 -13.79
CA TYR A 108 -10.09 3.46 -13.58
C TYR A 108 -10.25 2.75 -12.23
N LYS A 109 -10.95 3.34 -11.25
CA LYS A 109 -11.12 2.77 -9.89
C LYS A 109 -11.64 1.33 -9.87
N ARG A 110 -12.46 0.92 -10.84
CA ARG A 110 -12.94 -0.48 -10.93
C ARG A 110 -11.79 -1.46 -11.15
N THR A 111 -10.88 -1.14 -12.07
CA THR A 111 -9.68 -1.94 -12.34
C THR A 111 -8.73 -1.91 -11.16
N ALA A 112 -8.48 -0.73 -10.58
CA ALA A 112 -7.64 -0.59 -9.39
C ALA A 112 -8.20 -1.39 -8.19
N ARG A 113 -9.52 -1.42 -8.02
CA ARG A 113 -10.19 -2.22 -6.98
C ARG A 113 -9.97 -3.71 -7.16
N ALA A 114 -9.97 -4.21 -8.40
CA ALA A 114 -9.67 -5.63 -8.66
C ALA A 114 -8.25 -5.99 -8.19
N ALA A 115 -7.26 -5.17 -8.55
CA ALA A 115 -5.88 -5.35 -8.10
C ALA A 115 -5.72 -5.28 -6.57
N VAL A 116 -6.46 -4.39 -5.90
CA VAL A 116 -6.50 -4.30 -4.43
C VAL A 116 -6.98 -5.60 -3.80
N LEU A 117 -8.10 -6.16 -4.29
CA LEU A 117 -8.68 -7.37 -3.74
C LEU A 117 -7.80 -8.59 -3.99
N GLU A 118 -7.20 -8.68 -5.18
CA GLU A 118 -6.27 -9.73 -5.55
C GLU A 118 -5.03 -9.74 -4.65
N SER A 119 -4.41 -8.58 -4.44
CA SER A 119 -3.26 -8.42 -3.54
C SER A 119 -3.60 -8.71 -2.08
N HIS A 120 -4.78 -8.30 -1.61
CA HIS A 120 -5.24 -8.63 -0.27
C HIS A 120 -5.41 -10.14 -0.10
N ALA A 121 -6.00 -10.82 -1.08
CA ALA A 121 -6.20 -12.27 -1.06
C ALA A 121 -4.87 -13.06 -1.07
N ARG A 122 -3.84 -12.59 -1.79
CA ARG A 122 -2.51 -13.21 -1.79
C ARG A 122 -1.74 -13.06 -0.47
N LEU A 123 -2.00 -11.98 0.27
CA LEU A 123 -1.41 -11.75 1.59
C LEU A 123 -2.11 -12.48 2.74
N ALA A 124 -3.33 -12.99 2.51
CA ALA A 124 -4.23 -13.53 3.53
C ALA A 124 -4.08 -15.03 3.82
#